data_AF-A0A8H4EFT4-F1
#
_entry.id   AF-A0A8H4EFT4-F1
#
_cell.length_a   1.000
_cell.length_b   1.000
_cell.length_c   1.000
_cell.angle_alpha   90.00
_cell.angle_beta   90.00
_cell.angle_gamma   90.00
#
_symmetry.space_group_name_H-M   'P 1'
#
loop_
_entity.id
_entity.type
_entity.pdbx_description
1 polymer ?
#
loop_
_entity_poly.entity_id
_entity_poly.type
_entity_poly.pdbx_seq_one_letter_code
_entity_poly.pdbx_strand_id
1 'polypeptide(L)'
;MNIQFFSQLQELTLCIILDLDNKDHNTVLKIAENVTKLLKILAKIATKINVLEIEELNYNYSPQVEHELILIINSQKHLVHITGIDSFKEFYGIVSALENQKQSL
;
A
#
# COMPACT_ATOMS: atom_id res chain seq x y z
N MET A 1 6.39 -19.42 -1.55
CA MET A 1 6.28 -18.14 -0.82
C MET A 1 6.66 -18.37 0.63
N ASN A 2 7.60 -17.61 1.17
CA ASN A 2 8.15 -17.84 2.51
C ASN A 2 7.29 -17.12 3.57
N ILE A 3 6.22 -17.78 4.03
CA ILE A 3 5.22 -17.21 4.96
C ILE A 3 5.89 -16.71 6.26
N GLN A 4 6.93 -17.39 6.74
CA GLN A 4 7.63 -17.03 7.97
C GLN A 4 8.44 -15.74 7.85
N PHE A 5 8.98 -15.46 6.66
CA PHE A 5 9.63 -14.18 6.37
C PHE A 5 8.62 -13.02 6.43
N PHE A 6 7.48 -13.17 5.76
CA PHE A 6 6.47 -12.11 5.68
C PHE A 6 5.74 -11.82 7.00
N SER A 7 5.62 -12.79 7.91
CA SER A 7 5.00 -12.57 9.21
C SER A 7 5.86 -11.73 10.17
N GLN A 8 7.15 -11.58 9.87
CA GLN A 8 8.10 -10.75 10.61
C GLN A 8 8.31 -9.38 9.97
N LEU A 9 7.65 -9.09 8.85
CA LEU A 9 7.76 -7.81 8.15
C LEU A 9 7.22 -6.69 9.05
N GLN A 10 8.09 -5.74 9.37
CA GLN A 10 7.76 -4.53 10.13
C GLN A 10 7.71 -3.33 9.19
N GLU A 11 8.73 -3.15 8.37
CA GLU A 11 8.79 -2.04 7.43
C GLU A 11 8.50 -2.53 6.01
N LEU A 12 7.64 -1.80 5.29
CA LEU A 12 7.31 -2.07 3.90
C LEU A 12 7.36 -0.78 3.10
N THR A 13 8.33 -0.67 2.19
CA THR A 13 8.35 0.37 1.16
C THR A 13 7.83 -0.22 -0.15
N LEU A 14 6.79 0.40 -0.70
CA LEU A 14 6.19 0.09 -1.99
C LEU A 14 6.53 1.20 -2.98
N CYS A 15 7.56 0.96 -3.78
CA CYS A 15 7.87 1.81 -4.93
C CYS A 15 7.12 1.25 -6.16
N ILE A 16 5.96 1.83 -6.48
CA ILE A 16 5.15 1.42 -7.64
C ILE A 16 5.42 2.40 -8.78
N ILE A 17 6.59 2.25 -9.41
CA ILE A 17 6.97 3.09 -10.56
C ILE A 17 6.15 2.67 -11.78
N LEU A 18 5.00 3.32 -11.96
CA LEU A 18 4.27 3.30 -13.23
C LEU A 18 4.83 4.42 -14.10
N ASP A 19 5.91 4.12 -14.81
CA ASP A 19 6.36 4.95 -15.92
C ASP A 19 5.32 4.84 -17.05
N LEU A 20 4.45 5.85 -17.10
CA LEU A 20 3.24 5.87 -17.93
C LEU A 20 3.46 6.59 -19.26
N ASP A 21 4.60 7.25 -19.45
CA ASP A 21 4.82 8.08 -20.63
C ASP A 21 5.09 7.25 -21.90
N ASN A 22 5.43 5.94 -21.77
CA ASN A 22 5.81 5.10 -22.92
C ASN A 22 5.40 3.62 -22.84
N LYS A 23 4.50 3.22 -21.93
CA LYS A 23 4.13 1.80 -21.76
C LYS A 23 2.77 1.47 -22.36
N ASP A 24 2.69 0.31 -23.02
CA ASP A 24 1.43 -0.23 -23.52
C ASP A 24 0.46 -0.48 -22.34
N HIS A 25 -0.83 -0.28 -22.59
CA HIS A 25 -1.90 -0.44 -21.60
C HIS A 25 -1.90 -1.84 -20.94
N ASN A 26 -1.56 -2.89 -21.70
CA ASN A 26 -1.52 -4.25 -21.15
C ASN A 26 -0.39 -4.44 -20.13
N THR A 27 0.76 -3.79 -20.35
CA THR A 27 1.88 -3.80 -19.40
C THR A 27 1.51 -3.14 -18.09
N VAL A 28 0.85 -1.98 -18.16
CA VAL A 28 0.35 -1.26 -16.97
C VAL A 28 -0.67 -2.12 -16.22
N LEU A 29 -1.62 -2.73 -16.93
CA LEU A 29 -2.63 -3.61 -16.33
C LEU A 29 -1.99 -4.82 -15.63
N LYS A 30 -1.01 -5.46 -16.27
CA LYS A 30 -0.32 -6.62 -15.70
C LYS A 30 0.50 -6.26 -14.46
N ILE A 31 1.13 -5.08 -14.43
CA ILE A 31 1.81 -4.57 -13.24
C ILE A 31 0.79 -4.35 -12.12
N ALA A 32 -0.33 -3.69 -12.42
CA ALA A 32 -1.40 -3.46 -11.44
C ALA A 32 -1.95 -4.78 -10.87
N GLU A 33 -2.19 -5.80 -11.71
CA GLU A 33 -2.62 -7.13 -11.25
C GLU A 33 -1.58 -7.81 -10.35
N ASN A 34 -0.29 -7.72 -10.70
CA ASN A 34 0.79 -8.30 -9.90
C ASN A 34 0.93 -7.60 -8.55
N VAL A 35 0.86 -6.27 -8.54
CA VAL A 35 0.83 -5.46 -7.32
C VAL A 35 -0.37 -5.85 -6.48
N THR A 36 -1.58 -5.87 -7.05
CA THR A 36 -2.83 -6.29 -6.37
C THR A 36 -2.68 -7.67 -5.73
N LYS A 37 -2.09 -8.66 -6.43
CA LYS A 37 -1.86 -10.01 -5.89
C LYS A 37 -0.87 -9.99 -4.71
N LEU A 38 0.21 -9.24 -4.83
CA LEU A 38 1.18 -9.07 -3.74
C LEU A 38 0.51 -8.40 -2.53
N LEU A 39 -0.27 -7.35 -2.75
CA LEU A 39 -0.98 -6.64 -1.70
C LEU A 39 -1.97 -7.56 -0.96
N LYS A 40 -2.74 -8.36 -1.68
CA LYS A 40 -3.64 -9.38 -1.08
C LYS A 40 -2.91 -10.39 -0.20
N ILE A 41 -1.72 -10.79 -0.61
CA ILE A 41 -0.88 -11.71 0.14
C ILE A 41 -0.38 -11.02 1.42
N LEU A 42 0.12 -9.80 1.30
CA LEU A 42 0.62 -9.02 2.43
C LEU A 42 -0.51 -8.73 3.42
N ALA A 43 -1.70 -8.32 2.97
CA ALA A 43 -2.86 -8.08 3.83
C ALA A 43 -3.21 -9.29 4.72
N LYS A 44 -2.99 -10.51 4.22
CA LYS A 44 -3.30 -11.76 4.93
C LYS A 44 -2.19 -12.22 5.88
N ILE A 45 -0.93 -11.88 5.59
CA ILE A 45 0.23 -12.49 6.26
C ILE A 45 0.98 -11.47 7.12
N ALA A 46 1.12 -10.24 6.62
CA ALA A 46 1.77 -9.14 7.30
C ALA A 46 0.70 -8.38 8.11
N THR A 47 0.69 -8.61 9.42
CA THR A 47 -0.21 -7.94 10.40
C THR A 47 0.54 -6.98 11.32
N LYS A 48 1.86 -6.89 11.12
CA LYS A 48 2.82 -6.18 11.99
C LYS A 48 3.55 -5.07 11.25
N ILE A 49 3.07 -4.66 10.08
CA ILE A 49 3.69 -3.55 9.37
C ILE A 49 3.47 -2.29 10.21
N ASN A 50 4.57 -1.62 10.56
CA ASN A 50 4.61 -0.39 11.35
C ASN A 50 4.90 0.84 10.49
N VAL A 51 5.57 0.67 9.35
CA VAL A 51 5.88 1.73 8.39
C VAL A 51 5.50 1.26 6.99
N LEU A 52 4.65 2.05 6.32
CA LEU A 52 4.25 1.85 4.93
C LEU A 52 4.60 3.08 4.10
N GLU A 53 5.58 2.97 3.22
CA GLU A 53 5.98 4.06 2.33
C GLU A 53 5.52 3.79 0.90
N ILE A 54 4.95 4.81 0.25
CA ILE A 54 4.44 4.72 -1.13
C ILE A 54 5.07 5.85 -1.94
N GLU A 55 6.07 5.57 -2.76
CA GLU A 55 6.87 6.67 -3.35
C GLU A 55 6.20 7.33 -4.57
N GLU A 56 5.45 6.58 -5.38
CA GLU A 56 4.79 7.11 -6.58
C GLU A 56 3.55 6.27 -6.91
N LEU A 57 2.36 6.87 -6.94
CA LEU A 57 1.18 6.25 -7.54
C LEU A 57 0.47 7.26 -8.44
N ASN A 58 0.35 6.93 -9.72
CA ASN A 58 -0.43 7.73 -10.65
C ASN A 58 -1.89 7.24 -10.68
N TYR A 59 -2.80 8.17 -10.38
CA TYR A 59 -4.25 8.00 -10.20
C TYR A 59 -4.96 7.27 -11.36
N ASN A 60 -4.45 7.40 -12.59
CA ASN A 60 -5.24 7.09 -13.77
C ASN A 60 -5.47 5.59 -14.07
N TYR A 61 -4.83 4.65 -13.37
CA TYR A 61 -4.75 3.28 -13.90
C TYR A 61 -5.10 2.10 -12.99
N SER A 62 -5.41 2.26 -11.70
CA SER A 62 -6.01 1.12 -10.99
C SER A 62 -6.72 1.44 -9.67
N PRO A 63 -8.06 1.62 -9.70
CA PRO A 63 -8.91 1.59 -8.50
C PRO A 63 -8.73 0.30 -7.67
N GLN A 64 -8.28 -0.80 -8.30
CA GLN A 64 -8.04 -2.06 -7.62
C GLN A 64 -6.80 -2.01 -6.72
N VAL A 65 -5.72 -1.35 -7.17
CA VAL A 65 -4.51 -1.16 -6.35
C VAL A 65 -4.82 -0.28 -5.15
N GLU A 66 -5.57 0.81 -5.34
CA GLU A 66 -6.06 1.69 -4.28
C GLU A 66 -6.90 0.92 -3.24
N HIS A 67 -7.89 0.16 -3.70
CA HIS A 67 -8.72 -0.65 -2.81
C HIS A 67 -7.90 -1.65 -1.98
N GLU A 68 -6.94 -2.36 -2.58
CA GLU A 68 -6.11 -3.32 -1.84
C GLU A 68 -5.12 -2.65 -0.89
N LEU A 69 -4.59 -1.47 -1.22
CA LEU A 69 -3.77 -0.68 -0.31
C LEU A 69 -4.56 -0.27 0.94
N ILE A 70 -5.81 0.19 0.76
CA ILE A 70 -6.72 0.49 1.88
C ILE A 70 -6.92 -0.75 2.77
N LEU A 71 -7.13 -1.92 2.16
CA LEU A 71 -7.30 -3.16 2.91
C LEU A 71 -6.06 -3.56 3.72
N ILE A 72 -4.86 -3.40 3.17
CA ILE A 72 -3.62 -3.64 3.92
C ILE A 72 -3.53 -2.70 5.10
N ILE A 73 -3.70 -1.40 4.86
CA ILE A 73 -3.56 -0.39 5.92
C ILE A 73 -4.53 -0.69 7.05
N ASN A 74 -5.79 -0.95 6.73
CA ASN A 74 -6.82 -1.29 7.72
C ASN A 74 -6.54 -2.61 8.46
N SER A 75 -5.77 -3.54 7.87
CA SER A 75 -5.42 -4.80 8.52
C SER A 75 -4.19 -4.71 9.43
N GLN A 76 -3.43 -3.61 9.38
CA GLN A 76 -2.25 -3.41 10.21
C GLN A 76 -2.63 -2.92 11.61
N LYS A 77 -2.24 -3.66 12.65
CA LYS A 77 -2.55 -3.31 14.05
C LYS A 77 -1.63 -2.25 14.65
N HIS A 78 -0.45 -2.07 14.08
CA HIS A 78 0.63 -1.26 14.64
C HIS A 78 1.21 -0.27 13.62
N LEU A 79 0.40 0.11 12.62
CA LEU A 79 0.84 1.06 11.62
C LEU A 79 1.03 2.43 12.28
N VAL A 80 2.27 2.91 12.31
CA VAL A 80 2.65 4.17 12.95
C VAL A 80 2.86 5.26 11.92
N HIS A 81 3.29 4.88 10.71
CA HIS A 81 3.68 5.83 9.69
C HIS A 81 3.25 5.37 8.30
N ILE A 82 2.73 6.34 7.54
CA ILE A 82 2.44 6.20 6.13
C ILE A 82 2.94 7.45 5.40
N THR A 83 3.62 7.28 4.26
CA THR A 83 4.11 8.38 3.41
C THR A 83 3.75 8.20 1.95
N GLY A 84 3.67 9.33 1.22
CA GLY A 84 3.50 9.40 -0.23
C GLY A 84 2.12 8.99 -0.75
N ILE A 85 1.10 9.30 0.05
CA ILE A 85 -0.31 9.15 -0.33
C ILE A 85 -0.98 10.53 -0.56
N ASP A 86 -0.17 11.54 -0.80
CA ASP A 86 -0.57 12.95 -0.81
C ASP A 86 -1.61 13.29 -1.90
N SER A 87 -1.76 12.42 -2.90
CA SER A 87 -2.68 12.55 -4.01
C SER A 87 -4.05 11.86 -3.82
N PHE A 88 -4.24 11.06 -2.77
CA PHE A 88 -5.47 10.26 -2.63
C PHE A 88 -6.42 10.80 -1.56
N LYS A 89 -7.58 11.31 -2.01
CA LYS A 89 -8.66 11.77 -1.12
C LYS A 89 -9.13 10.68 -0.15
N GLU A 90 -9.16 9.43 -0.58
CA GLU A 90 -9.67 8.30 0.22
C GLU A 90 -8.71 7.92 1.35
N PHE A 91 -7.42 8.21 1.20
CA PHE A 91 -6.43 7.97 2.24
C PHE A 91 -6.26 9.16 3.19
N TYR A 92 -6.80 10.34 2.89
CA TYR A 92 -6.80 11.46 3.85
C TYR A 92 -7.48 11.06 5.18
N GLY A 93 -8.58 10.31 5.10
CA GLY A 93 -9.25 9.77 6.29
C GLY A 93 -8.39 8.75 7.05
N ILE A 94 -7.62 7.93 6.33
CA ILE A 94 -6.73 6.92 6.88
C ILE A 94 -5.52 7.59 7.56
N VAL A 95 -4.85 8.52 6.88
CA VAL A 95 -3.73 9.30 7.42
C VAL A 95 -4.17 10.06 8.67
N SER A 96 -5.31 10.75 8.63
CA SER A 96 -5.82 11.47 9.79
C SER A 96 -6.18 10.54 10.96
N ALA A 97 -6.73 9.34 10.70
CA ALA A 97 -6.99 8.35 11.75
C ALA A 97 -5.70 7.85 12.42
N LEU A 98 -4.63 7.67 11.64
CA LEU A 98 -3.32 7.23 12.14
C LEU A 98 -2.60 8.34 12.91
N GLU A 99 -2.66 9.59 12.45
CA GLU A 99 -2.13 10.74 13.18
C GLU A 99 -2.82 10.91 14.54
N ASN A 100 -4.14 10.72 14.59
CA ASN A 100 -4.91 10.73 15.85
C ASN A 100 -4.54 9.55 16.76
N GLN A 101 -4.31 8.35 16.22
CA GLN A 101 -3.81 7.21 17.01
C GLN A 101 -2.43 7.52 17.63
N LYS A 102 -1.55 8.20 16.89
CA LYS A 102 -0.22 8.58 17.39
C LYS A 102 -0.29 9.58 18.55
N GLN A 103 -1.32 10.42 18.62
CA GLN A 103 -1.53 11.37 19.72
C GLN A 103 -2.17 10.75 20.97
N SER A 104 -2.71 9.53 20.86
CA SER A 104 -3.39 8.81 21.94
C SER A 104 -2.47 7.82 22.70
N LEU A 105 -1.19 7.78 22.34
CA LEU A 105 -0.10 7.00 22.96
C LEU A 105 0.73 7.87 23.91
#